data_AF-A0A0Q4QAE9-F1
#
_entry.id   AF-A0A0Q4QAE9-F1
#
_cell.length_a   1.000
_cell.length_b   1.000
_cell.length_c   1.000
_cell.angle_alpha   90.00
_cell.angle_beta   90.00
_cell.angle_gamma   90.00
#
_symmetry.space_group_name_H-M   'P 1'
#
loop_
_entity.id
_entity.type
_entity.pdbx_description
1 polymer ?
#
loop_
_entity_poly.entity_id
_entity_poly.type
_entity_poly.pdbx_seq_one_letter_code
_entity_poly.pdbx_strand_id
1 'polypeptide(L)' 'MATLARSCVLLIPPTAKQEDATMQSAHLTALEAKHATLDRQISVETHRPAPDQSLLSSLKKRKLQVKQEISSL' A
#
# COMPACT_ATOMS: atom_id res chain seq x y z
N MET A 1 43.08 9.80 -1.56
CA MET A 1 42.34 9.46 -0.32
C MET A 1 40.88 9.25 -0.71
N ALA A 2 40.59 8.14 -1.41
CA ALA A 2 40.06 6.90 -0.84
C ALA A 2 38.56 7.02 -0.48
N THR A 3 37.74 6.57 -1.43
CA THR A 3 36.43 5.90 -1.29
C THR A 3 35.69 5.98 0.04
N LEU A 4 34.45 6.47 -0.03
CA LEU A 4 33.31 5.79 0.60
C LEU A 4 32.14 5.75 -0.38
N ALA A 5 32.06 4.65 -1.13
CA ALA A 5 30.81 4.17 -1.69
C ALA A 5 29.96 3.58 -0.56
N ARG A 6 28.66 3.89 -0.55
CA ARG A 6 27.51 3.09 -0.03
C ARG A 6 26.50 3.99 0.68
N SER A 7 25.47 4.37 -0.07
CA SER A 7 24.11 3.87 0.21
C SER A 7 23.25 4.23 -1.01
N CYS A 8 23.48 3.59 -2.15
CA CYS A 8 22.54 2.56 -2.60
C CYS A 8 21.93 1.79 -1.43
N VAL A 9 20.74 2.19 -0.99
CA VAL A 9 19.67 1.30 -0.52
C VAL A 9 18.38 2.11 -0.33
N LEU A 10 17.50 1.94 -1.32
CA LEU A 10 16.08 1.68 -1.16
C LEU A 10 15.23 2.74 -0.43
N LEU A 11 14.57 3.60 -1.21
CA LEU A 11 13.12 3.71 -1.03
C LEU A 11 12.37 3.99 -2.34
N ILE A 12 12.63 3.16 -3.34
CA ILE A 12 11.71 2.90 -4.45
C ILE A 12 11.80 1.37 -4.62
N PRO A 13 10.70 0.59 -4.59
CA PRO A 13 9.69 0.61 -5.66
C PRO A 13 8.29 0.09 -5.21
N PRO A 14 7.37 -0.34 -6.09
CA PRO A 14 6.92 0.17 -7.40
C PRO A 14 5.39 0.34 -7.43
N THR A 15 4.86 1.32 -8.16
CA THR A 15 3.62 1.07 -8.93
C THR A 15 3.80 1.63 -10.33
N ALA A 16 4.85 1.13 -11.00
CA ALA A 16 4.85 1.02 -12.44
C ALA A 16 4.08 -0.27 -12.79
N LYS A 17 2.83 -0.09 -13.21
CA LYS A 17 2.27 -0.81 -14.35
C LYS A 17 1.65 0.29 -15.21
N GLN A 18 2.46 0.82 -16.12
CA GLN A 18 2.56 0.37 -17.52
C GLN A 18 1.30 0.82 -18.27
N GLU A 19 1.54 1.77 -19.17
CA GLU A 19 0.67 2.19 -20.24
C GLU A 19 0.06 0.97 -20.96
N ASP A 20 -1.24 1.05 -21.25
CA ASP A 20 -2.05 0.28 -22.21
C ASP A 20 -3.32 -0.41 -21.63
N ALA A 21 -4.44 -0.11 -22.31
CA ALA A 21 -5.79 -0.70 -22.25
C ALA A 21 -6.78 -0.19 -21.16
N THR A 22 -7.63 0.76 -21.60
CA THR A 22 -9.05 1.02 -21.24
C THR A 22 -9.40 1.29 -19.76
N MET A 23 -10.36 2.20 -19.51
CA MET A 23 -10.73 2.76 -18.19
C MET A 23 -10.93 1.76 -17.02
N GLN A 24 -11.08 0.47 -17.27
CA GLN A 24 -11.16 -0.58 -16.25
C GLN A 24 -9.85 -0.73 -15.46
N SER A 25 -8.69 -0.56 -16.10
CA SER A 25 -7.38 -0.62 -15.44
C SER A 25 -7.20 0.52 -14.44
N ALA A 26 -7.62 1.74 -14.79
CA ALA A 26 -7.55 2.91 -13.91
C ALA A 26 -8.38 2.73 -12.62
N HIS A 27 -9.55 2.10 -12.71
CA HIS A 27 -10.39 1.80 -11.55
C HIS A 27 -9.71 0.78 -10.61
N LEU A 28 -9.13 -0.29 -11.17
CA LEU A 28 -8.37 -1.27 -10.40
C LEU A 28 -7.13 -0.64 -9.74
N THR A 29 -6.36 0.16 -10.47
CA THR A 29 -5.19 0.86 -9.91
C THR A 29 -5.57 1.79 -8.76
N ALA A 30 -6.71 2.49 -8.86
CA ALA A 30 -7.20 3.33 -7.78
C ALA A 30 -7.58 2.52 -6.52
N LEU A 31 -8.21 1.35 -6.70
CA LEU A 31 -8.52 0.44 -5.58
C LEU A 31 -7.25 -0.16 -4.97
N GLU A 32 -6.30 -0.60 -5.78
CA GLU A 32 -5.00 -1.10 -5.32
C GLU A 32 -4.21 -0.04 -4.54
N ALA A 33 -4.21 1.21 -5.00
CA ALA A 33 -3.57 2.32 -4.31
C ALA A 33 -4.21 2.60 -2.93
N LYS A 34 -5.54 2.54 -2.84
CA LYS A 34 -6.27 2.63 -1.56
C LYS A 34 -5.90 1.47 -0.64
N HIS A 35 -5.84 0.24 -1.17
CA HIS A 35 -5.45 -0.95 -0.41
C HIS A 35 -4.03 -0.82 0.15
N ALA A 36 -3.06 -0.43 -0.68
CA ALA A 36 -1.67 -0.24 -0.27
C ALA A 36 -1.53 0.84 0.82
N THR A 37 -2.31 1.92 0.74
CA THR A 37 -2.35 2.97 1.76
C THR A 37 -2.86 2.44 3.11
N LEU A 38 -3.95 1.67 3.09
CA LEU A 38 -4.51 1.05 4.29
C LEU A 38 -3.52 0.04 4.92
N ASP A 39 -2.81 -0.73 4.11
CA ASP A 39 -1.79 -1.68 4.59
C ASP A 39 -0.60 -0.98 5.25
N ARG A 40 -0.16 0.14 4.68
CA ARG A 40 0.88 0.97 5.29
C ARG A 40 0.41 1.53 6.64
N GLN A 41 -0.82 2.04 6.70
CA GLN A 41 -1.39 2.56 7.96
C GLN A 41 -1.51 1.47 9.02
N ILE A 42 -1.97 0.27 8.66
CA ILE A 42 -2.03 -0.88 9.56
C ILE A 42 -0.63 -1.22 10.06
N SER A 43 0.36 -1.34 9.16
CA SER A 43 1.72 -1.68 9.53
C SER A 43 2.31 -0.67 10.52
N VAL A 44 2.21 0.62 10.21
CA VAL A 44 2.67 1.72 11.09
C VAL A 44 2.02 1.62 12.47
N GLU A 45 0.71 1.41 12.52
CA GLU A 45 -0.03 1.34 13.78
C GLU A 45 0.29 0.08 14.58
N THR A 46 0.48 -1.08 13.93
CA THR A 46 0.90 -2.32 14.59
C THR A 46 2.34 -2.28 15.11
N HIS A 47 3.19 -1.43 14.53
CA HIS A 47 4.57 -1.23 15.02
C HIS A 47 4.65 -0.27 16.21
N ARG A 48 3.56 0.41 16.58
CA ARG A 48 3.53 1.22 17.80
C ARG A 48 3.54 0.32 19.05
N PRO A 49 4.26 0.70 20.11
CA PRO A 49 4.29 -0.06 21.36
C PRO A 49 2.92 -0.10 22.09
N ALA A 50 2.01 0.82 21.77
CA ALA A 50 0.63 0.83 22.23
C ALA A 50 -0.30 0.99 21.01
N PRO A 51 -0.72 -0.11 20.36
CA PRO A 51 -1.55 -0.06 19.18
C PRO A 51 -2.99 0.32 19.51
N ASP A 52 -3.57 1.27 18.77
CA ASP A 52 -4.99 1.61 18.89
C ASP A 52 -5.85 0.52 18.22
N GLN A 53 -6.35 -0.42 19.03
CA GLN A 53 -7.09 -1.59 18.55
C GLN A 53 -8.38 -1.19 17.79
N SER A 54 -9.02 -0.09 18.19
CA SER A 54 -10.22 0.46 17.53
C SER A 54 -9.90 0.94 16.10
N LEU A 55 -8.79 1.69 15.94
CA LEU A 55 -8.30 2.15 14.65
C LEU A 55 -7.85 0.97 13.79
N LEU A 56 -7.08 0.02 14.34
CA LEU A 56 -6.65 -1.18 13.63
C LEU A 56 -7.84 -2.00 13.11
N SER A 57 -8.87 -2.20 13.93
CA SER A 57 -10.08 -2.91 13.51
C SER A 57 -10.80 -2.18 12.37
N SER A 58 -10.86 -0.84 12.42
CA SER A 58 -11.48 0.00 11.39
C SER A 58 -10.68 -0.02 10.09
N LEU A 59 -9.35 0.06 10.16
CA LEU A 59 -8.46 -0.02 9.01
C LEU A 59 -8.53 -1.39 8.35
N LYS A 60 -8.54 -2.48 9.13
CA LYS A 60 -8.70 -3.85 8.62
C LYS A 60 -10.06 -4.06 7.94
N LYS A 61 -11.15 -3.51 8.49
CA LYS A 61 -12.48 -3.53 7.86
C LYS A 61 -12.47 -2.81 6.51
N ARG A 62 -11.90 -1.61 6.44
CA ARG A 62 -11.75 -0.86 5.18
C ARG A 62 -10.90 -1.61 4.16
N LYS A 63 -9.80 -2.25 4.59
CA LYS A 63 -8.97 -3.09 3.73
C LYS A 63 -9.76 -4.25 3.15
N LEU A 64 -10.57 -4.91 3.98
CA LEU A 64 -11.42 -6.02 3.53
C LEU A 64 -12.45 -5.56 2.49
N GLN A 65 -13.07 -4.39 2.68
CA GLN A 65 -14.02 -3.82 1.71
C GLN A 65 -13.35 -3.56 0.36
N VAL A 66 -12.21 -2.87 0.34
CA VAL A 66 -11.46 -2.60 -0.90
C VAL A 66 -11.03 -3.90 -1.59
N LYS A 67 -10.58 -4.90 -0.82
CA LYS A 67 -10.25 -6.21 -1.38
C LYS A 67 -11.46 -6.89 -2.02
N GLN A 68 -12.64 -6.81 -1.41
CA GLN A 68 -13.88 -7.36 -1.97
C GLN A 68 -14.28 -6.63 -3.26
N GLU A 69 -14.16 -5.29 -3.29
CA GLU A 69 -14.41 -4.49 -4.49
C GLU A 69 -13.46 -4.89 -5.65
N ILE A 70 -12.19 -5.15 -5.36
CA ILE A 70 -11.22 -5.66 -6.35
C ILE A 70 -11.59 -7.07 -6.82
N SER A 71 -11.96 -7.97 -5.89
CA SER A 71 -12.36 -9.35 -6.24
C SER A 71 -13.71 -9.46 -6.94
N SER A 72 -14.54 -8.43 -6.86
CA SER A 72 -15.86 -8.38 -7.50
C SER A 72 -15.83 -7.84 -8.93
N LEU A 73 -14.68 -7.35 -9.40
CA LEU A 73 -14.43 -6.91 -10.79
C LEU A 73 -13.95 -8.08 -11.64
#